data_AF-A0A2G5T2D0-F1
#
_entry.id   AF-A0A2G5T2D0-F1
#
_cell.length_a   1.000
_cell.length_b   1.000
_cell.length_c   1.000
_cell.angle_alpha   90.00
_cell.angle_beta   90.00
_cell.angle_gamma   90.00
#
_symmetry.space_group_name_H-M   'P 1'
#
loop_
_entity.id
_entity.type
_entity.pdbx_description
1 polymer ?
#
loop_
_entity_poly.entity_id
_entity_poly.type
_entity_poly.pdbx_seq_one_letter_code
_entity_poly.pdbx_strand_id
1 'polypeptide(L)'
;MTQRFLDEVFRNLNSNMADNPDIRTRISRTIARLERNIAHTHNNVQWFRNRRRKLQENITRCITCSGCANRFNCEERIPRILECGHTVCEHCIKELLEQKRGPIRDNLDSTILPAVSIECPKCTFICRFQESQTEQFSVENISVMISLESFLNTNILDAPEPILPIEADPLRGNETYQELHQKLEMLYDKEEDVFVNKGVEENRNKNLQNRAFSLLSCLTCLKAYENDAFVLKCGHTFCSDCLSRLFAGTTKDQPTTVRCPIIICPRTSSYQAGENCLKNVDLIDLRTCER
;
A
#
# COMPACT_ATOMS: atom_id res chain seq x y z
N MET A 1 -2.25 29.49 -19.76
CA MET A 1 -1.92 29.79 -21.18
C MET A 1 -3.14 29.66 -22.10
N THR A 2 -4.30 29.22 -21.59
CA THR A 2 -5.54 28.91 -22.32
C THR A 2 -6.46 30.11 -22.54
N GLN A 3 -6.69 30.97 -21.53
CA GLN A 3 -7.65 32.08 -21.65
C GLN A 3 -7.29 33.12 -22.72
N ARG A 4 -6.01 33.49 -22.84
CA ARG A 4 -5.56 34.47 -23.85
C ARG A 4 -5.76 33.98 -25.29
N PHE A 5 -5.54 32.69 -25.53
CA PHE A 5 -5.74 32.08 -26.85
C PHE A 5 -7.24 31.98 -27.17
N LEU A 6 -8.06 31.67 -26.17
CA LEU A 6 -9.51 31.72 -26.28
C LEU A 6 -9.97 33.14 -26.62
N ASP A 7 -9.57 34.15 -25.85
CA ASP A 7 -9.93 35.55 -26.08
C ASP A 7 -9.48 36.09 -27.44
N GLU A 8 -8.37 35.56 -28.00
CA GLU A 8 -7.83 35.96 -29.30
C GLU A 8 -8.52 35.23 -30.46
N VAL A 9 -8.87 33.95 -30.28
CA VAL A 9 -9.73 33.23 -31.23
C VAL A 9 -11.14 33.84 -31.22
N PHE A 10 -11.67 34.19 -30.06
CA PHE A 10 -13.01 34.75 -29.90
C PHE A 10 -13.12 36.19 -30.41
N ARG A 11 -12.13 37.06 -30.16
CA ARG A 11 -12.14 38.44 -30.69
C ARG A 11 -12.11 38.53 -32.21
N ASN A 12 -11.61 37.51 -32.90
CA ASN A 12 -11.54 37.50 -34.36
C ASN A 12 -12.78 36.89 -35.04
N LEU A 13 -13.72 36.32 -34.27
CA LEU A 13 -14.94 35.69 -34.79
C LEU A 13 -16.11 36.68 -34.72
N ASN A 14 -16.18 37.62 -35.66
CA ASN A 14 -17.35 38.47 -35.85
C ASN A 14 -18.58 37.62 -36.24
N SER A 15 -19.76 38.02 -35.78
CA SER A 15 -21.05 37.31 -35.97
C SER A 15 -21.42 36.98 -37.43
N ASN A 16 -20.85 37.69 -38.41
CA ASN A 16 -21.05 37.41 -39.85
C ASN A 16 -20.21 36.24 -40.40
N MET A 17 -19.31 35.65 -39.62
CA MET A 17 -18.49 34.49 -40.06
C MET A 17 -19.00 33.14 -39.54
N ALA A 18 -20.14 33.11 -38.82
CA ALA A 18 -20.70 31.89 -38.23
C ALA A 18 -21.06 30.81 -39.27
N ASP A 19 -21.36 31.20 -40.51
CA ASP A 19 -21.68 30.29 -41.62
C ASP A 19 -20.46 29.88 -42.46
N ASN A 20 -19.24 30.32 -42.08
CA ASN A 20 -18.05 29.90 -42.80
C ASN A 20 -17.73 28.42 -42.48
N PRO A 21 -17.79 27.52 -43.47
CA PRO A 21 -17.57 26.08 -43.25
C PRO A 21 -16.16 25.76 -42.72
N ASP A 22 -15.17 26.60 -43.00
CA ASP A 22 -13.81 26.43 -42.50
C ASP A 22 -13.72 26.68 -40.98
N ILE A 23 -14.41 27.71 -40.48
CA ILE A 23 -14.48 28.04 -39.05
C ILE A 23 -15.18 26.92 -38.27
N ARG A 24 -16.34 26.46 -38.77
CA ARG A 24 -17.07 25.32 -38.17
C ARG A 24 -16.18 24.08 -38.09
N THR A 25 -15.44 23.79 -39.16
CA THR A 25 -14.52 22.66 -39.22
C THR A 25 -13.40 22.80 -38.19
N ARG A 26 -12.83 24.00 -38.03
CA ARG A 26 -11.76 24.28 -37.06
C ARG A 26 -12.25 24.14 -35.61
N ILE A 27 -13.45 24.63 -35.29
CA ILE A 27 -14.05 24.47 -33.95
C ILE A 27 -14.31 22.99 -33.67
N SER A 28 -14.92 22.27 -34.62
CA SER A 28 -15.21 20.83 -34.48
C SER A 28 -13.94 20.02 -34.25
N ARG A 29 -12.84 20.31 -34.98
CA ARG A 29 -11.52 19.69 -34.74
C ARG A 29 -10.97 20.00 -33.35
N THR A 30 -11.20 21.20 -32.85
CA THR A 30 -10.74 21.62 -31.52
C THR A 30 -11.51 20.90 -30.41
N ILE A 31 -12.84 20.82 -30.54
CA ILE A 31 -13.72 20.03 -29.68
C ILE A 31 -13.25 18.57 -29.63
N ALA A 32 -13.08 17.93 -30.80
CA ALA A 32 -12.63 16.54 -30.86
C ALA A 32 -11.24 16.33 -30.23
N ARG A 33 -10.34 17.33 -30.30
CA ARG A 33 -9.04 17.29 -29.63
C ARG A 33 -9.20 17.38 -28.10
N LEU A 34 -10.00 18.32 -27.61
CA LEU A 34 -10.26 18.48 -26.17
C LEU A 34 -10.92 17.22 -25.60
N GLU A 35 -11.93 16.68 -26.26
CA GLU A 35 -12.59 15.43 -25.86
C GLU A 35 -11.57 14.28 -25.72
N ARG A 36 -10.64 14.14 -26.68
CA ARG A 36 -9.55 13.14 -26.57
C ARG A 36 -8.60 13.42 -25.41
N ASN A 37 -8.20 14.67 -25.18
CA ASN A 37 -7.33 15.06 -24.07
C ASN A 37 -7.99 14.79 -22.72
N ILE A 38 -9.26 15.17 -22.58
CA ILE A 38 -10.08 14.95 -21.39
C ILE A 38 -10.22 13.45 -21.14
N ALA A 39 -10.57 12.67 -22.16
CA ALA A 39 -10.69 11.22 -22.04
C ALA A 39 -9.36 10.57 -21.63
N HIS A 40 -8.24 10.98 -22.24
CA HIS A 40 -6.92 10.49 -21.86
C HIS A 40 -6.54 10.85 -20.42
N THR A 41 -6.75 12.11 -20.02
CA THR A 41 -6.44 12.58 -18.67
C THR A 41 -7.33 11.90 -17.64
N HIS A 42 -8.62 11.74 -17.93
CA HIS A 42 -9.55 10.99 -17.10
C HIS A 42 -9.11 9.53 -16.93
N ASN A 43 -8.70 8.85 -18.01
CA ASN A 43 -8.17 7.49 -17.93
C ASN A 43 -6.94 7.41 -17.01
N ASN A 44 -6.07 8.44 -17.03
CA ASN A 44 -4.96 8.53 -16.09
C ASN A 44 -5.46 8.70 -14.64
N VAL A 45 -6.46 9.55 -14.38
CA VAL A 45 -7.09 9.68 -13.04
C VAL A 45 -7.64 8.34 -12.56
N GLN A 46 -8.35 7.61 -13.42
CA GLN A 46 -8.88 6.29 -13.11
C GLN A 46 -7.78 5.27 -12.82
N TRP A 47 -6.68 5.32 -13.57
CA TRP A 47 -5.51 4.51 -13.30
C TRP A 47 -4.93 4.79 -11.90
N PHE A 48 -4.73 6.06 -11.52
CA PHE A 48 -4.26 6.43 -10.18
C PHE A 48 -5.21 5.97 -9.07
N ARG A 49 -6.53 6.13 -9.26
CA ARG A 49 -7.54 5.64 -8.31
C ARG A 49 -7.47 4.13 -8.12
N ASN A 50 -7.39 3.38 -9.21
CA ASN A 50 -7.27 1.92 -9.16
C ASN A 50 -5.98 1.47 -8.48
N ARG A 51 -4.86 2.11 -8.81
CA ARG A 51 -3.57 1.84 -8.17
C ARG A 51 -3.61 2.14 -6.66
N ARG A 52 -4.19 3.28 -6.27
CA ARG A 52 -4.36 3.67 -4.87
C ARG A 52 -5.24 2.66 -4.13
N ARG A 53 -6.37 2.25 -4.71
CA ARG A 53 -7.26 1.23 -4.12
C ARG A 53 -6.55 -0.09 -3.87
N LYS A 54 -5.84 -0.63 -4.86
CA LYS A 54 -5.05 -1.86 -4.70
C LYS A 54 -4.00 -1.71 -3.59
N LEU A 55 -3.34 -0.56 -3.52
CA LEU A 55 -2.38 -0.26 -2.47
C LEU A 55 -3.05 -0.18 -1.08
N GLN A 56 -4.21 0.48 -0.96
CA GLN A 56 -4.99 0.53 0.29
C GLN A 56 -5.39 -0.89 0.73
N GLU A 57 -5.90 -1.72 -0.17
CA GLU A 57 -6.27 -3.12 0.13
C GLU A 57 -5.06 -3.92 0.63
N ASN A 58 -3.91 -3.78 -0.02
CA ASN A 58 -2.68 -4.45 0.40
C ASN A 58 -2.19 -3.93 1.76
N ILE A 59 -2.21 -2.61 2.01
CA ILE A 59 -1.87 -2.04 3.31
C ILE A 59 -2.81 -2.58 4.39
N THR A 60 -4.12 -2.56 4.15
CA THR A 60 -5.13 -3.07 5.08
C THR A 60 -4.83 -4.53 5.46
N ARG A 61 -4.47 -5.38 4.51
CA ARG A 61 -4.06 -6.77 4.79
C ARG A 61 -2.80 -6.85 5.65
N CYS A 62 -1.83 -5.98 5.45
CA CYS A 62 -0.59 -5.95 6.25
C CYS A 62 -0.79 -5.45 7.68
N ILE A 63 -1.80 -4.60 7.90
CA ILE A 63 -2.08 -4.00 9.22
C ILE A 63 -3.25 -4.64 9.96
N THR A 64 -3.79 -5.74 9.44
CA THR A 64 -4.86 -6.53 10.07
C THR A 64 -4.37 -7.92 10.41
N CYS A 65 -4.88 -8.45 11.51
CA CYS A 65 -4.54 -9.78 11.97
C CYS A 65 -5.16 -10.84 11.06
N SER A 66 -4.35 -11.76 10.55
CA SER A 66 -4.82 -12.90 9.75
C SER A 66 -5.70 -13.90 10.53
N GLY A 67 -5.64 -13.91 11.87
CA GLY A 67 -6.46 -14.77 12.72
C GLY A 67 -7.85 -14.20 13.02
N CYS A 68 -7.93 -12.94 13.45
CA CYS A 68 -9.19 -12.32 13.89
C CYS A 68 -9.72 -11.19 13.00
N ALA A 69 -9.05 -10.89 11.88
CA ALA A 69 -9.34 -9.78 10.96
C ALA A 69 -9.33 -8.36 11.58
N ASN A 70 -9.08 -8.23 12.88
CA ASN A 70 -8.99 -6.93 13.55
C ASN A 70 -7.69 -6.22 13.20
N ARG A 71 -7.73 -4.89 13.14
CA ARG A 71 -6.55 -4.05 12.96
C ARG A 71 -5.59 -4.22 14.15
N PHE A 72 -4.29 -4.26 13.86
CA PHE A 72 -3.26 -4.24 14.89
C PHE A 72 -3.24 -2.91 15.64
N ASN A 73 -2.75 -2.94 16.89
CA ASN A 73 -2.54 -1.76 17.72
C ASN A 73 -1.37 -1.99 18.70
N CYS A 74 -0.98 -0.95 19.43
CA CYS A 74 0.18 -0.99 20.34
C CYS A 74 -0.11 -1.56 21.73
N GLU A 75 -1.37 -1.89 22.05
CA GLU A 75 -1.79 -2.22 23.41
C GLU A 75 -2.20 -3.69 23.53
N GLU A 76 -3.17 -4.13 22.75
CA GLU A 76 -3.77 -5.47 22.86
C GLU A 76 -3.50 -6.33 21.63
N ARG A 77 -3.38 -5.71 20.46
CA ARG A 77 -3.25 -6.38 19.15
C ARG A 77 -1.88 -6.13 18.55
N ILE A 78 -0.84 -6.31 19.36
CA ILE A 78 0.56 -6.16 18.93
C ILE A 78 0.86 -7.19 17.83
N PRO A 79 1.34 -6.79 16.65
CA PRO A 79 1.65 -7.69 15.55
C PRO A 79 2.92 -8.50 15.87
N ARG A 80 2.79 -9.82 15.83
CA ARG A 80 3.83 -10.81 16.12
C ARG A 80 4.04 -11.72 14.92
N ILE A 81 5.29 -12.04 14.61
CA ILE A 81 5.67 -12.87 13.47
C ILE A 81 5.88 -14.31 13.94
N LEU A 82 5.14 -15.23 13.31
CA LEU A 82 5.27 -16.67 13.50
C LEU A 82 6.49 -17.23 12.75
N GLU A 83 6.89 -18.47 13.05
CA GLU A 83 8.03 -19.15 12.40
C GLU A 83 7.89 -19.24 10.87
N CYS A 84 6.65 -19.31 10.37
CA CYS A 84 6.35 -19.29 8.93
C CYS A 84 6.46 -17.92 8.25
N GLY A 85 6.66 -16.85 9.03
CA GLY A 85 6.77 -15.49 8.53
C GLY A 85 5.48 -14.67 8.50
N HIS A 86 4.34 -15.28 8.79
CA HIS A 86 3.05 -14.58 8.87
C HIS A 86 2.91 -13.83 10.20
N THR A 87 2.21 -12.71 10.14
CA THR A 87 1.92 -11.80 11.24
C THR A 87 0.52 -12.09 11.78
N VAL A 88 0.46 -12.31 13.10
CA VAL A 88 -0.76 -12.55 13.89
C VAL A 88 -0.69 -11.65 15.11
N CYS A 89 -1.83 -11.22 15.67
CA CYS A 89 -1.78 -10.37 16.86
C CYS A 89 -1.45 -11.22 18.09
N GLU A 90 -0.75 -10.62 19.06
CA GLU A 90 -0.34 -11.26 20.30
C GLU A 90 -1.51 -11.95 21.01
N HIS A 91 -2.67 -11.27 21.07
CA HIS A 91 -3.90 -11.85 21.61
C HIS A 91 -4.32 -13.16 20.94
N CYS A 92 -4.31 -13.25 19.60
CA CYS A 92 -4.67 -14.49 18.92
C CYS A 92 -3.64 -15.61 19.15
N ILE A 93 -2.35 -15.27 19.26
CA ILE A 93 -1.32 -16.27 19.62
C ILE A 93 -1.60 -16.81 21.02
N LYS A 94 -1.91 -15.92 21.98
CA LYS A 94 -2.25 -16.29 23.35
C LYS A 94 -3.46 -17.23 23.41
N GLU A 95 -4.55 -16.91 22.69
CA GLU A 95 -5.75 -17.75 22.63
C GLU A 95 -5.44 -19.15 22.05
N LEU A 96 -4.66 -19.21 20.96
CA LEU A 96 -4.25 -20.47 20.34
C LEU A 96 -3.37 -21.31 21.27
N LEU A 97 -2.45 -20.67 22.00
CA LEU A 97 -1.62 -21.35 23.00
C LEU A 97 -2.44 -21.88 24.17
N GLU A 98 -3.37 -21.08 24.71
CA GLU A 98 -4.23 -21.50 25.82
C GLU A 98 -5.13 -22.67 25.40
N GLN A 99 -5.67 -22.65 24.17
CA GLN A 99 -6.45 -23.78 23.64
C GLN A 99 -5.66 -25.09 23.61
N LYS A 100 -4.36 -25.03 23.30
CA LYS A 100 -3.48 -26.21 23.27
C LYS A 100 -2.97 -26.61 24.66
N ARG A 101 -2.73 -25.64 25.54
CA ARG A 101 -2.14 -25.86 26.88
C ARG A 101 -3.17 -26.19 27.94
N GLY A 102 -4.38 -25.64 27.87
CA GLY A 102 -5.44 -25.84 28.86
C GLY A 102 -5.65 -27.31 29.24
N PRO A 103 -5.89 -28.21 28.26
CA PRO A 103 -6.08 -29.64 28.55
C PRO A 103 -4.88 -30.34 29.21
N ILE A 104 -3.67 -29.78 29.03
CA ILE A 104 -2.43 -30.35 29.59
C ILE A 104 -2.24 -29.86 31.04
N ARG A 105 -2.62 -28.61 31.34
CA ARG A 105 -2.43 -27.97 32.65
C ARG A 105 -3.30 -28.57 33.75
N ASP A 106 -4.44 -29.16 33.41
CA ASP A 106 -5.33 -29.82 34.39
C ASP A 106 -4.64 -30.96 35.18
N ASN A 107 -3.48 -31.43 34.71
CA ASN A 107 -2.71 -32.52 35.32
C ASN A 107 -1.30 -32.12 35.77
N LEU A 108 -0.94 -30.84 35.69
CA LEU A 108 0.42 -30.34 35.95
C LEU A 108 0.41 -29.19 36.96
N ASP A 109 1.59 -28.91 37.53
CA ASP A 109 1.80 -27.70 38.30
C ASP A 109 1.47 -26.47 37.44
N SER A 110 0.58 -25.61 37.94
CA SER A 110 0.11 -24.38 37.28
C SER A 110 1.22 -23.44 36.81
N THR A 111 2.45 -23.60 37.33
CA THR A 111 3.64 -22.80 37.01
C THR A 111 4.39 -23.25 35.75
N ILE A 112 4.17 -24.50 35.29
CA ILE A 112 4.86 -25.04 34.11
C ILE A 112 4.00 -24.80 32.87
N LEU A 113 4.54 -24.06 31.90
CA LEU A 113 3.92 -23.94 30.58
C LEU A 113 4.47 -25.06 29.68
N PRO A 114 3.64 -26.05 29.29
CA PRO A 114 4.12 -27.17 28.49
C PRO A 114 4.47 -26.71 27.06
N ALA A 115 5.40 -27.44 26.44
CA ALA A 115 5.68 -27.29 25.02
C ALA A 115 4.44 -27.68 24.20
N VAL A 116 4.06 -26.83 23.25
CA VAL A 116 2.91 -27.04 22.37
C VAL A 116 3.23 -26.60 20.96
N SER A 117 2.40 -27.00 20.01
CA SER A 117 2.47 -26.50 18.64
C SER A 117 1.12 -25.91 18.24
N ILE A 118 1.17 -24.77 17.56
CA ILE A 118 -0.01 -24.10 17.00
C ILE A 118 0.10 -24.04 15.48
N GLU A 119 -1.03 -24.07 14.79
CA GLU A 119 -1.08 -23.90 13.34
C GLU A 119 -1.22 -22.41 13.01
N CYS A 120 -0.46 -21.94 12.02
CA CYS A 120 -0.63 -20.60 11.50
C CYS A 120 -2.04 -20.47 10.88
N PRO A 121 -2.85 -19.46 11.28
CA PRO A 121 -4.21 -19.29 10.75
C PRO A 121 -4.26 -18.98 9.25
N LYS A 122 -3.13 -18.55 8.65
CA LYS A 122 -3.04 -18.18 7.24
C LYS A 122 -2.54 -19.30 6.33
N CYS A 123 -1.56 -20.10 6.77
CA CYS A 123 -0.92 -21.11 5.92
C CYS A 123 -0.81 -22.51 6.55
N THR A 124 -1.44 -22.72 7.71
CA THR A 124 -1.46 -23.98 8.48
C THR A 124 -0.09 -24.53 8.86
N PHE A 125 0.99 -23.75 8.71
CA PHE A 125 2.32 -24.14 9.16
C PHE A 125 2.35 -24.33 10.68
N ILE A 126 2.98 -25.41 11.13
CA ILE A 126 3.07 -25.77 12.54
C ILE A 126 4.21 -24.99 13.20
N CYS A 127 3.84 -24.02 14.04
CA CYS A 127 4.78 -23.22 14.82
C CYS A 127 4.97 -23.86 16.20
N ARG A 128 6.23 -24.12 16.58
CA ARG A 128 6.54 -24.81 17.84
C ARG A 128 6.86 -23.82 18.95
N PHE A 129 6.26 -24.02 20.12
CA PHE A 129 6.54 -23.26 21.34
C PHE A 129 7.09 -24.23 22.39
N GLN A 130 8.30 -23.96 22.85
CA GLN A 130 8.98 -24.73 23.89
C GLN A 130 8.36 -24.48 25.27
N GLU A 131 8.80 -25.24 26.26
CA GLU A 131 8.42 -25.03 27.65
C GLU A 131 8.73 -23.60 28.09
N SER A 132 7.85 -23.03 28.92
CA SER A 132 7.97 -21.65 29.44
C SER A 132 7.87 -20.53 28.40
N GLN A 133 7.78 -20.83 27.10
CA GLN A 133 7.59 -19.79 26.07
C GLN A 133 6.14 -19.29 26.05
N THR A 134 5.94 -17.99 26.08
CA THR A 134 4.64 -17.33 25.91
C THR A 134 4.48 -16.78 24.49
N GLU A 135 3.35 -16.16 24.19
CA GLU A 135 3.08 -15.41 22.97
C GLU A 135 4.15 -14.33 22.67
N GLN A 136 4.79 -13.80 23.71
CA GLN A 136 5.85 -12.78 23.61
C GLN A 136 7.17 -13.33 23.07
N PHE A 137 7.33 -14.66 23.00
CA PHE A 137 8.49 -15.28 22.36
C PHE A 137 8.53 -15.00 20.84
N SER A 138 7.36 -14.81 20.22
CA SER A 138 7.28 -14.42 18.82
C SER A 138 7.79 -12.98 18.61
N VAL A 139 8.50 -12.78 17.50
CA VAL A 139 9.15 -11.51 17.18
C VAL A 139 8.09 -10.45 16.87
N GLU A 140 8.13 -9.29 17.52
CA GLU A 140 7.33 -8.11 17.17
C GLU A 140 7.58 -7.69 15.72
N ASN A 141 6.54 -7.41 14.94
CA ASN A 141 6.69 -6.86 13.59
C ASN A 141 6.80 -5.32 13.66
N ILE A 142 8.00 -4.79 13.94
CA ILE A 142 8.22 -3.35 14.09
C ILE A 142 7.90 -2.59 12.79
N SER A 143 8.14 -3.18 11.63
CA SER A 143 7.78 -2.56 10.35
C SER A 143 6.28 -2.26 10.24
N VAL A 144 5.43 -3.19 10.70
CA VAL A 144 3.98 -2.99 10.78
C VAL A 144 3.62 -1.93 11.82
N MET A 145 4.28 -1.93 12.98
CA MET A 145 4.07 -0.93 14.03
C MET A 145 4.37 0.50 13.57
N ILE A 146 5.53 0.72 12.94
CA ILE A 146 5.91 2.02 12.37
C ILE A 146 4.86 2.48 11.35
N SER A 147 4.36 1.56 10.52
CA SER A 147 3.30 1.90 9.56
C SER A 147 1.98 2.21 10.24
N LEU A 148 1.56 1.46 11.27
CA LEU A 148 0.35 1.76 12.03
C LEU A 148 0.37 3.19 12.58
N GLU A 149 1.49 3.60 13.17
CA GLU A 149 1.69 4.95 13.68
C GLU A 149 1.55 6.00 12.58
N SER A 150 2.14 5.74 11.41
CA SER A 150 2.02 6.63 10.25
C SER A 150 0.58 6.79 9.73
N PHE A 151 -0.31 5.85 10.05
CA PHE A 151 -1.73 5.89 9.68
C PHE A 151 -2.65 6.33 10.82
N LEU A 152 -2.11 6.62 12.02
CA LEU A 152 -2.91 7.18 13.11
C LEU A 152 -3.50 8.53 12.67
N ASN A 153 -4.80 8.72 12.95
CA ASN A 153 -5.55 9.94 12.60
C ASN A 153 -5.69 10.20 11.09
N THR A 154 -5.62 9.15 10.26
CA THR A 154 -5.84 9.30 8.81
C THR A 154 -7.06 8.53 8.36
N ASN A 155 -7.88 9.19 7.53
CA ASN A 155 -9.00 8.59 6.79
C ASN A 155 -8.52 7.96 5.47
N ILE A 156 -7.20 7.77 5.33
CA ILE A 156 -6.58 7.38 4.06
C ILE A 156 -6.90 5.93 3.69
N LEU A 157 -7.34 5.11 4.64
CA LEU A 157 -7.76 3.73 4.39
C LEU A 157 -9.28 3.58 4.26
N ASP A 158 -10.02 4.69 4.21
CA ASP A 158 -11.47 4.67 4.03
C ASP A 158 -11.85 4.27 2.60
N ALA A 159 -13.11 3.86 2.44
CA ALA A 159 -13.64 3.30 1.21
C ALA A 159 -13.40 4.24 0.01
N PRO A 160 -12.93 3.70 -1.13
CA PRO A 160 -12.68 4.51 -2.31
C PRO A 160 -13.98 5.17 -2.80
N GLU A 161 -13.89 6.45 -3.16
CA GLU A 161 -15.00 7.15 -3.82
C GLU A 161 -15.45 6.38 -5.07
N PRO A 162 -16.77 6.25 -5.31
CA PRO A 162 -17.29 5.57 -6.47
C PRO A 162 -16.82 6.24 -7.77
N ILE A 163 -16.48 5.42 -8.76
CA ILE A 163 -16.12 5.87 -10.09
C ILE A 163 -17.40 6.23 -10.84
N LEU A 164 -17.65 7.52 -11.04
CA LEU A 164 -18.73 7.97 -11.93
C LEU A 164 -18.27 7.87 -13.39
N PRO A 165 -19.07 7.25 -14.28
CA PRO A 165 -18.80 7.25 -15.72
C PRO A 165 -18.76 8.68 -16.26
N ILE A 166 -17.87 8.95 -17.23
CA ILE A 166 -18.03 10.13 -18.06
C ILE A 166 -19.12 9.83 -19.08
N GLU A 167 -20.23 10.54 -18.99
CA GLU A 167 -21.19 10.60 -20.09
C GLU A 167 -20.55 11.38 -21.25
N ALA A 168 -20.47 10.71 -22.40
CA ALA A 168 -20.06 11.35 -23.65
C ALA A 168 -21.32 11.89 -24.34
N ASP A 169 -21.31 13.18 -24.68
CA ASP A 169 -22.34 13.81 -25.51
C ASP A 169 -21.74 14.09 -26.90
N PRO A 170 -21.84 13.14 -27.85
CA PRO A 170 -21.22 13.27 -29.16
C PRO A 170 -21.88 14.39 -29.98
N LEU A 171 -21.09 15.05 -30.83
CA LEU A 171 -21.65 15.96 -31.83
C LEU A 171 -22.55 15.18 -32.81
N ARG A 172 -23.76 15.71 -33.04
CA ARG A 172 -24.76 15.31 -34.04
C ARG A 172 -24.42 15.80 -35.45
N GLY A 173 -23.57 16.82 -35.57
CA GLY A 173 -23.11 17.38 -36.85
C GLY A 173 -23.97 18.52 -37.40
N ASN A 174 -25.15 18.77 -36.82
CA ASN A 174 -26.07 19.85 -37.18
C ASN A 174 -26.11 20.99 -36.15
N GLU A 175 -25.12 21.06 -35.26
CA GLU A 175 -25.05 22.07 -34.20
C GLU A 175 -24.97 23.48 -34.79
N THR A 176 -25.60 24.43 -34.14
CA THR A 176 -25.40 25.86 -34.39
C THR A 176 -24.01 26.29 -33.91
N TYR A 177 -23.54 27.44 -34.38
CA TYR A 177 -22.29 28.04 -33.88
C TYR A 177 -22.34 28.26 -32.36
N GLN A 178 -23.50 28.70 -31.84
CA GLN A 178 -23.69 28.94 -30.41
C GLN A 178 -23.58 27.64 -29.59
N GLU A 179 -24.15 26.54 -30.07
CA GLU A 179 -24.01 25.21 -29.42
C GLU A 179 -22.56 24.72 -29.44
N LEU A 180 -21.85 24.88 -30.56
CA LEU A 180 -20.42 24.52 -30.64
C LEU A 180 -19.57 25.37 -29.69
N HIS A 181 -19.88 26.66 -29.57
CA HIS A 181 -19.20 27.59 -28.67
C HIS A 181 -19.41 27.19 -27.20
N GLN A 182 -20.67 26.99 -26.80
CA GLN A 182 -21.01 26.56 -25.45
C GLN A 182 -20.33 25.23 -25.11
N LYS A 183 -20.34 24.28 -26.04
CA LYS A 183 -19.64 23.00 -25.85
C LYS A 183 -18.13 23.19 -25.70
N LEU A 184 -17.53 24.11 -26.45
CA LEU A 184 -16.10 24.40 -26.35
C LEU A 184 -15.73 24.97 -24.97
N GLU A 185 -16.48 25.96 -24.47
CA GLU A 185 -16.30 26.51 -23.12
C GLU A 185 -16.42 25.42 -22.04
N MET A 186 -17.50 24.62 -22.10
CA MET A 186 -17.69 23.49 -21.19
C MET A 186 -16.53 22.49 -21.21
N LEU A 187 -15.93 22.23 -22.38
CA LEU A 187 -14.81 21.31 -22.50
C LEU A 187 -13.51 21.88 -21.93
N TYR A 188 -13.29 23.20 -22.01
CA TYR A 188 -12.12 23.82 -21.38
C TYR A 188 -12.20 23.75 -19.86
N ASP A 189 -13.34 24.11 -19.28
CA ASP A 189 -13.58 24.00 -17.84
C ASP A 189 -13.38 22.54 -17.38
N LYS A 190 -13.95 21.59 -18.13
CA LYS A 190 -13.79 20.16 -17.86
C LYS A 190 -12.35 19.67 -18.00
N GLU A 191 -11.57 20.19 -18.95
CA GLU A 191 -10.15 19.85 -19.10
C GLU A 191 -9.34 20.32 -17.88
N GLU A 192 -9.60 21.54 -17.40
CA GLU A 192 -8.98 22.07 -16.18
C GLU A 192 -9.35 21.24 -14.94
N ASP A 193 -10.64 20.94 -14.75
CA ASP A 193 -11.12 20.12 -13.64
C ASP A 193 -10.47 18.73 -13.62
N VAL A 194 -10.40 18.06 -14.78
CA VAL A 194 -9.79 16.73 -14.89
C VAL A 194 -8.28 16.79 -14.66
N PHE A 195 -7.62 17.87 -15.08
CA PHE A 195 -6.20 18.09 -14.82
C PHE A 195 -5.92 18.32 -13.32
N VAL A 196 -6.72 19.14 -12.64
CA VAL A 196 -6.63 19.36 -11.19
C VAL A 196 -6.86 18.04 -10.45
N ASN A 197 -7.89 17.29 -10.81
CA ASN A 197 -8.21 16.00 -10.22
C ASN A 197 -7.08 14.97 -10.39
N LYS A 198 -6.40 14.97 -11.54
CA LYS A 198 -5.20 14.15 -11.75
C LYS A 198 -4.11 14.48 -10.73
N GLY A 199 -3.82 15.76 -10.52
CA GLY A 199 -2.84 16.21 -9.54
C GLY A 199 -3.21 15.78 -8.10
N VAL A 200 -4.49 15.88 -7.74
CA VAL A 200 -5.00 15.45 -6.43
C VAL A 200 -4.81 13.94 -6.23
N GLU A 201 -5.19 13.10 -7.19
CA GLU A 201 -5.05 11.64 -7.07
C GLU A 201 -3.59 11.18 -7.08
N GLU A 202 -2.73 11.82 -7.89
CA GLU A 202 -1.28 11.60 -7.86
C GLU A 202 -0.71 11.89 -6.46
N ASN A 203 -1.10 13.01 -5.86
CA ASN A 203 -0.64 13.40 -4.54
C ASN A 203 -1.16 12.44 -3.46
N ARG A 204 -2.44 12.02 -3.52
CA ARG A 204 -3.03 11.01 -2.62
C ARG A 204 -2.26 9.69 -2.69
N ASN A 205 -1.93 9.21 -3.89
CA ASN A 205 -1.17 7.97 -4.07
C ASN A 205 0.26 8.09 -3.52
N LYS A 206 0.95 9.21 -3.78
CA LYS A 206 2.29 9.47 -3.22
C LYS A 206 2.26 9.53 -1.69
N ASN A 207 1.27 10.22 -1.10
CA ASN A 207 1.11 10.30 0.34
C ASN A 207 0.92 8.90 0.96
N LEU A 208 0.07 8.07 0.34
CA LEU A 208 -0.17 6.70 0.78
C LEU A 208 1.11 5.85 0.73
N GLN A 209 1.87 5.91 -0.36
CA GLN A 209 3.15 5.21 -0.48
C GLN A 209 4.16 5.67 0.57
N ASN A 210 4.25 6.97 0.83
CA ASN A 210 5.16 7.52 1.83
C ASN A 210 4.82 7.05 3.25
N ARG A 211 3.53 6.97 3.59
CA ARG A 211 3.09 6.45 4.90
C ARG A 211 3.37 4.95 5.04
N ALA A 212 3.07 4.19 3.98
CA ALA A 212 3.33 2.75 3.94
C ALA A 212 4.82 2.38 3.69
N PHE A 213 5.74 3.34 3.75
CA PHE A 213 7.13 3.11 3.34
C PHE A 213 7.79 1.93 4.08
N SER A 214 7.54 1.77 5.38
CA SER A 214 8.12 0.65 6.17
C SER A 214 7.56 -0.73 5.81
N LEU A 215 6.43 -0.79 5.08
CA LEU A 215 5.85 -2.02 4.53
C LEU A 215 6.31 -2.30 3.08
N LEU A 216 6.75 -1.25 2.37
CA LEU A 216 7.04 -1.31 0.94
C LEU A 216 8.53 -1.39 0.64
N SER A 217 9.36 -0.82 1.51
CA SER A 217 10.77 -0.56 1.23
C SER A 217 11.69 -0.91 2.39
N CYS A 218 12.89 -1.36 2.05
CA CYS A 218 13.93 -1.60 3.04
C CYS A 218 14.46 -0.28 3.60
N LEU A 219 14.43 -0.13 4.93
CA LEU A 219 14.89 1.08 5.62
C LEU A 219 16.41 1.33 5.52
N THR A 220 17.19 0.36 5.03
CA THR A 220 18.64 0.50 4.85
C THR A 220 19.02 1.01 3.47
N CYS A 221 18.49 0.40 2.40
CA CYS A 221 18.81 0.80 1.03
C CYS A 221 17.76 1.69 0.36
N LEU A 222 16.62 1.90 1.03
CA LEU A 222 15.47 2.70 0.58
C LEU A 222 14.81 2.19 -0.71
N LYS A 223 15.17 0.99 -1.17
CA LYS A 223 14.56 0.33 -2.32
C LYS A 223 13.31 -0.42 -1.91
N ALA A 224 12.34 -0.49 -2.81
CA ALA A 224 11.18 -1.35 -2.68
C ALA A 224 11.61 -2.82 -2.51
N TYR A 225 10.83 -3.59 -1.77
CA TYR A 225 11.03 -5.03 -1.68
C TYR A 225 10.67 -5.69 -3.02
N GLU A 226 11.68 -5.99 -3.84
CA GLU A 226 11.51 -6.73 -5.10
C GLU A 226 11.51 -8.26 -4.89
N ASN A 227 12.18 -8.70 -3.82
CA ASN A 227 12.37 -10.10 -3.45
C ASN A 227 11.95 -10.31 -2.00
N ASP A 228 12.30 -11.47 -1.46
CA ASP A 228 12.10 -11.82 -0.07
C ASP A 228 12.65 -10.74 0.88
N ALA A 229 11.81 -10.37 1.84
CA ALA A 229 12.14 -9.53 2.95
C ALA A 229 12.28 -10.38 4.20
N PHE A 230 13.18 -10.00 5.09
CA PHE A 230 13.57 -10.80 6.25
C PHE A 230 13.58 -9.95 7.51
N VAL A 231 13.21 -10.56 8.63
CA VAL A 231 13.05 -9.91 9.91
C VAL A 231 14.15 -10.35 10.86
N LEU A 232 14.85 -9.37 11.44
CA LEU A 232 15.77 -9.63 12.53
C LEU A 232 14.99 -9.92 13.83
N LYS A 233 15.60 -10.57 14.83
CA LYS A 233 14.97 -10.79 16.15
C LYS A 233 14.52 -9.52 16.86
N CYS A 234 15.09 -8.37 16.49
CA CYS A 234 14.63 -7.07 16.96
C CYS A 234 13.31 -6.59 16.33
N GLY A 235 12.78 -7.27 15.32
CA GLY A 235 11.52 -6.95 14.64
C GLY A 235 11.63 -6.06 13.39
N HIS A 236 12.82 -5.58 13.06
CA HIS A 236 13.05 -4.78 11.86
C HIS A 236 13.22 -5.64 10.62
N THR A 237 12.67 -5.17 9.50
CA THR A 237 12.65 -5.89 8.22
C THR A 237 13.65 -5.31 7.21
N PHE A 238 14.39 -6.18 6.51
CA PHE A 238 15.40 -5.82 5.50
C PHE A 238 15.21 -6.63 4.22
N CYS A 239 15.67 -6.09 3.08
CA CYS A 239 15.71 -6.88 1.84
C CYS A 239 16.84 -7.91 1.91
N SER A 240 16.72 -8.98 1.12
CA SER A 240 17.72 -10.05 1.01
C SER A 240 19.16 -9.53 0.84
N ASP A 241 19.36 -8.51 0.00
CA ASP A 241 20.70 -7.98 -0.29
C ASP A 241 21.32 -7.28 0.92
N CYS A 242 20.54 -6.43 1.61
CA CYS A 242 21.00 -5.74 2.81
C CYS A 242 21.28 -6.73 3.94
N LEU A 243 20.41 -7.74 4.09
CA LEU A 243 20.63 -8.80 5.08
C LEU A 243 21.89 -9.60 4.75
N SER A 244 22.09 -9.99 3.49
CA SER A 244 23.28 -10.75 3.07
C SER A 244 24.57 -10.00 3.37
N ARG A 245 24.60 -8.68 3.16
CA ARG A 245 25.75 -7.84 3.53
C ARG A 245 25.94 -7.74 5.03
N LEU A 246 24.85 -7.73 5.80
CA LEU A 246 24.90 -7.66 7.25
C LEU A 246 25.47 -8.93 7.89
N PHE A 247 25.26 -10.08 7.24
CA PHE A 247 25.83 -11.38 7.62
C PHE A 247 27.11 -11.71 6.85
N ALA A 248 27.66 -10.79 6.06
CA ALA A 248 28.89 -11.02 5.32
C ALA A 248 30.04 -11.30 6.30
N GLY A 249 30.74 -12.42 6.10
CA GLY A 249 31.82 -12.87 7.00
C GLY A 249 31.37 -13.76 8.15
N THR A 250 30.08 -14.08 8.24
CA THR A 250 29.54 -15.05 9.21
C THR A 250 29.44 -16.42 8.54
N THR A 251 29.75 -17.49 9.27
CA THR A 251 29.60 -18.86 8.78
C THR A 251 28.32 -19.47 9.36
N LYS A 252 27.61 -20.28 8.57
CA LYS A 252 26.37 -20.93 9.04
C LYS A 252 26.61 -21.85 10.24
N ASP A 253 27.82 -22.35 10.40
CA ASP A 253 28.16 -23.33 11.43
C ASP A 253 28.52 -22.71 12.79
N GLN A 254 28.54 -21.37 12.89
CA GLN A 254 28.89 -20.67 14.12
C GLN A 254 27.76 -19.75 14.59
N PRO A 255 27.51 -19.68 15.91
CA PRO A 255 26.65 -18.66 16.49
C PRO A 255 27.11 -17.27 16.03
N THR A 256 26.16 -16.46 15.59
CA THR A 256 26.44 -15.16 15.00
C THR A 256 25.61 -14.10 15.68
N THR A 257 26.22 -12.96 15.95
CA THR A 257 25.53 -11.83 16.58
C THR A 257 25.61 -10.62 15.65
N VAL A 258 24.45 -10.03 15.37
CA VAL A 258 24.28 -8.95 14.39
C VAL A 258 23.59 -7.77 15.03
N ARG A 259 24.17 -6.58 14.89
CA ARG A 259 23.55 -5.33 15.30
C ARG A 259 22.54 -4.86 14.25
N CYS A 260 21.38 -4.39 14.70
CA CYS A 260 20.40 -3.78 13.81
C CYS A 260 20.98 -2.52 13.13
N PRO A 261 20.91 -2.39 11.78
CA PRO A 261 21.36 -1.19 11.06
C PRO A 261 20.51 0.05 11.32
N ILE A 262 19.32 -0.09 11.91
CA ILE A 262 18.44 1.03 12.21
C ILE A 262 19.01 1.81 13.39
N ILE A 263 19.39 3.07 13.16
CA ILE A 263 20.14 3.92 14.10
C ILE A 263 19.47 4.00 15.48
N ILE A 264 18.14 4.12 15.51
CA ILE A 264 17.36 4.22 16.74
C ILE A 264 17.14 2.88 17.46
N CYS A 265 17.56 1.76 16.88
CA CYS A 265 17.40 0.44 17.47
C CYS A 265 18.67 0.03 18.24
N PRO A 266 18.63 -0.04 19.58
CA PRO A 266 19.78 -0.49 20.38
C PRO A 266 19.93 -2.02 20.38
N ARG A 267 18.96 -2.76 19.79
CA ARG A 267 18.87 -4.21 19.93
C ARG A 267 19.88 -4.91 19.01
N THR A 268 20.43 -5.99 19.55
CA THR A 268 21.31 -6.91 18.84
C THR A 268 20.59 -8.25 18.71
N SER A 269 20.71 -8.90 17.54
CA SER A 269 20.10 -10.20 17.26
C SER A 269 21.16 -11.28 17.24
N SER A 270 21.04 -12.26 18.15
CA SER A 270 21.94 -13.42 18.22
C SER A 270 21.25 -14.63 17.60
N TYR A 271 21.95 -15.33 16.73
CA TYR A 271 21.49 -16.49 15.98
C TYR A 271 22.37 -17.70 16.31
N GLN A 272 21.74 -18.85 16.53
CA GLN A 272 22.45 -20.11 16.70
C GLN A 272 23.00 -20.62 15.35
N ALA A 273 23.93 -21.56 15.41
CA ALA A 273 24.43 -22.24 14.20
C ALA A 273 23.25 -22.86 13.42
N GLY A 274 23.19 -22.59 12.11
CA GLY A 274 22.12 -23.03 11.22
C GLY A 274 20.79 -22.27 11.34
N GLU A 275 20.65 -21.34 12.29
CA GLU A 275 19.43 -20.53 12.44
C GLU A 275 19.36 -19.46 11.34
N ASN A 276 18.21 -19.37 10.65
CA ASN A 276 17.98 -18.37 9.62
C ASN A 276 17.10 -17.22 10.15
N CYS A 277 17.24 -16.04 9.55
CA CYS A 277 16.27 -14.96 9.75
C CYS A 277 14.88 -15.39 9.26
N LEU A 278 13.83 -14.92 9.93
CA LEU A 278 12.46 -15.18 9.51
C LEU A 278 12.16 -14.39 8.23
N LYS A 279 11.54 -15.02 7.24
CA LYS A 279 11.01 -14.32 6.07
C LYS A 279 9.75 -13.55 6.49
N ASN A 280 9.59 -12.30 6.07
CA ASN A 280 8.35 -11.55 6.24
C ASN A 280 7.50 -11.73 4.99
N VAL A 281 6.45 -12.55 5.08
CA VAL A 281 5.58 -12.84 3.92
C VAL A 281 4.36 -11.92 3.83
N ASP A 282 4.18 -11.03 4.81
CA ASP A 282 3.07 -10.09 4.88
C ASP A 282 3.44 -8.68 4.44
N LEU A 283 4.54 -8.50 3.71
CA LEU A 283 4.86 -7.21 3.10
C LEU A 283 4.20 -7.04 1.74
N ILE A 284 4.09 -5.79 1.33
CA ILE A 284 3.44 -5.42 0.08
C ILE A 284 4.42 -5.56 -1.08
N ASP A 285 4.10 -6.43 -2.04
CA ASP A 285 4.78 -6.44 -3.34
C ASP A 285 4.14 -5.39 -4.26
N LEU A 286 4.84 -4.28 -4.48
CA LEU A 286 4.37 -3.18 -5.33
C LEU A 286 4.04 -3.61 -6.76
N ARG A 287 4.65 -4.69 -7.28
CA ARG A 287 4.38 -5.19 -8.64
C ARG A 287 2.94 -5.68 -8.78
N THR A 288 2.33 -6.13 -7.69
CA THR A 288 0.91 -6.53 -7.66
C THR A 288 -0.05 -5.34 -7.77
N CYS A 289 0.41 -4.13 -7.41
CA CYS A 289 -0.37 -2.90 -7.52
C CYS A 289 -0.30 -2.28 -8.93
N GLU A 290 0.70 -2.66 -9.74
CA GLU A 290 0.96 -2.07 -11.06
C GLU A 290 0.34 -2.85 -12.23
N ARG A 291 0.00 -4.13 -12.01
CA ARG A 291 -0.79 -4.97 -12.92
C ARG A 291 -2.28 -4.79 -12.63
#